data_AF-A0A7V9H1N0-F1
#
_entry.id   AF-A0A7V9H1N0-F1
#
_cell.length_a   1.000
_cell.length_b   1.000
_cell.length_c   1.000
_cell.angle_alpha   90.00
_cell.angle_beta   90.00
_cell.angle_gamma   90.00
#
_symmetry.space_group_name_H-M   'P 1'
#
loop_
_entity.id
_entity.type
_entity.pdbx_description
1 polymer ?
#
loop_
_entity_poly.entity_id
_entity_poly.type
_entity_poly.pdbx_seq_one_letter_code
_entity_poly.pdbx_strand_id
1 'polypeptide(L)' 'MAEVKYVSRVEVEPVEGKVRRAFLPGEEEPVLFGVHSEVAEHYGVSPEDEETHA' A
#
# COMPACT_ATOMS: atom_id res chain seq x y z
N MET A 1 -17.14 24.94 -3.12
CA MET A 1 -16.29 23.81 -2.70
C MET A 1 -16.46 23.66 -1.20
N ALA A 2 -16.61 22.43 -0.70
CA ALA A 2 -16.73 22.19 0.73
C ALA A 2 -15.38 22.37 1.45
N GLU A 3 -15.41 22.66 2.75
CA GLU A 3 -14.21 22.76 3.59
C GLU A 3 -13.55 21.37 3.74
N VAL A 4 -12.25 21.28 3.48
CA VAL A 4 -11.45 20.05 3.70
C VAL A 4 -11.34 19.82 5.21
N LYS A 5 -11.91 18.72 5.71
CA LYS A 5 -11.88 18.38 7.14
C LYS A 5 -10.60 17.68 7.58
N TYR A 6 -9.97 16.93 6.68
CA TYR A 6 -8.80 16.13 6.99
C TYR A 6 -7.97 15.87 5.74
N VAL A 7 -6.65 15.84 5.91
CA VAL A 7 -5.69 15.41 4.90
C VAL A 7 -4.80 14.37 5.57
N SER A 8 -4.84 13.13 5.08
CA SER A 8 -3.93 12.10 5.55
C SER A 8 -2.52 12.38 5.03
N ARG A 9 -1.55 12.43 5.94
CA ARG A 9 -0.13 12.51 5.59
C ARG A 9 0.47 11.14 5.85
N VAL A 10 0.77 10.43 4.77
CA VAL A 10 1.30 9.07 4.80
C VAL A 10 2.73 9.09 4.29
N GLU A 11 3.63 8.43 5.00
CA GLU A 11 4.98 8.16 4.53
C GLU A 11 5.01 6.81 3.80
N VAL A 12 5.71 6.75 2.66
CA VAL A 12 5.77 5.55 1.82
C VAL A 12 7.21 5.23 1.46
N GLU A 13 7.67 4.04 1.88
CA GLU A 13 9.02 3.55 1.67
C GLU A 13 9.04 2.34 0.72
N PRO A 14 10.03 2.22 -0.18
CA PRO A 14 10.23 1.01 -0.96
C PRO A 14 10.75 -0.15 -0.09
N VAL A 15 10.25 -1.36 -0.31
CA VAL A 15 10.77 -2.58 0.32
C VAL A 15 11.54 -3.40 -0.71
N GLU A 16 10.84 -4.11 -1.59
CA GLU A 16 11.41 -4.89 -2.68
C GLU A 16 10.47 -4.87 -3.89
N GLY A 17 11.02 -4.80 -5.10
CA GLY A 17 10.24 -4.82 -6.33
C GLY A 17 9.16 -3.73 -6.38
N LYS A 18 7.90 -4.16 -6.36
CA LYS A 18 6.71 -3.29 -6.39
C LYS A 18 6.06 -3.10 -5.01
N VAL A 19 6.60 -3.72 -3.96
CA VAL A 19 6.09 -3.65 -2.60
C VAL A 19 6.55 -2.37 -1.91
N ARG A 20 5.61 -1.68 -1.27
CA ARG A 20 5.84 -0.46 -0.49
C ARG A 20 5.36 -0.63 0.93
N ARG A 21 6.07 -0.02 1.87
CA ARG A 21 5.66 0.11 3.26
C ARG A 21 5.03 1.48 3.45
N ALA A 22 3.81 1.55 3.98
CA ALA A 22 3.09 2.79 4.22
C ALA A 22 2.78 2.97 5.71
N PHE A 23 3.10 4.14 6.24
CA PHE A 23 2.84 4.50 7.64
C PHE A 23 1.58 5.35 7.72
N LEU A 24 0.45 4.69 8.01
CA LEU A 24 -0.86 5.33 8.03
C LEU A 24 -1.17 5.90 9.41
N PRO A 25 -1.71 7.12 9.50
CA PRO A 25 -2.23 7.64 10.76
C PRO A 25 -3.36 6.75 11.30
N GLY A 26 -3.14 6.12 12.45
CA GLY A 26 -4.12 5.24 13.11
C GLY A 26 -3.72 3.77 13.15
N GLU A 27 -2.74 3.35 12.35
CA GLU A 27 -2.20 1.99 12.37
C GLU A 27 -0.95 1.94 13.25
N GLU A 28 -0.84 0.91 14.10
CA GLU A 28 0.33 0.70 14.97
C GLU A 28 1.53 0.14 14.18
N GLU A 29 1.23 -0.66 13.16
CA GLU A 29 2.21 -1.28 12.27
C GLU A 29 2.05 -0.75 10.85
N PRO A 30 3.13 -0.66 10.08
CA PRO A 30 3.03 -0.18 8.71
C PRO A 30 2.31 -1.18 7.82
N VAL A 31 1.49 -0.66 6.90
CA VAL A 31 0.73 -1.47 5.95
C VAL A 31 1.56 -1.65 4.68
N LEU A 32 1.62 -2.87 4.14
CA LEU A 32 2.27 -3.11 2.85
C LEU A 32 1.32 -2.83 1.69
N PHE A 33 1.73 -2.00 0.74
CA PHE A 33 1.04 -1.80 -0.53
C PHE A 33 1.75 -2.56 -1.63
N GLY A 34 0.97 -3.29 -2.44
CA GLY A 34 1.44 -4.00 -3.62
C GLY A 34 0.57 -3.71 -4.84
N VAL A 35 0.79 -4.51 -5.87
CA VAL A 35 -0.13 -4.62 -7.01
C VAL A 35 -1.03 -5.82 -6.74
N HIS A 36 -2.29 -5.73 -7.18
CA HIS A 36 -3.26 -6.81 -7.01
C HIS A 36 -3.84 -7.26 -8.36
N SER A 37 -4.31 -8.50 -8.41
CA SER A 37 -5.09 -9.08 -9.52
C SER A 37 -4.44 -8.91 -10.90
N GLU A 38 -5.19 -8.51 -11.93
CA GLU A 38 -4.72 -8.42 -13.32
C GLU A 38 -3.53 -7.46 -13.48
N VAL A 39 -3.36 -6.49 -12.57
CA VAL A 39 -2.22 -5.58 -12.54
C VAL A 39 -0.97 -6.30 -12.03
N ALA A 40 -1.10 -7.15 -11.00
CA ALA A 40 -0.01 -7.98 -10.50
C ALA A 40 0.49 -8.96 -11.57
N GLU A 41 -0.43 -9.64 -12.26
CA GLU A 41 -0.13 -10.56 -13.35
C GLU A 41 0.61 -9.86 -14.51
N HIS A 42 0.17 -8.65 -14.87
CA HIS A 42 0.83 -7.86 -15.91
C HIS A 42 2.28 -7.49 -15.55
N TYR A 43 2.56 -7.25 -14.27
CA TYR A 43 3.88 -6.89 -13.78
C TYR A 43 4.73 -8.07 -13.30
N GLY A 44 4.21 -9.31 -13.41
CA GLY A 44 4.92 -10.53 -13.02
C GLY A 44 5.17 -10.65 -11.52
N VAL A 45 4.28 -10.06 -10.70
CA VAL A 45 4.31 -10.20 -9.24
C VAL A 45 3.48 -11.43 -8.88
N SER A 46 4.04 -12.35 -8.08
CA SER A 46 3.34 -13.57 -7.70
C SER A 46 2.31 -13.27 -6.62
N PRO A 47 1.13 -13.92 -6.62
CA PRO A 47 0.08 -13.69 -5.62
C PRO A 47 0.48 -14.15 -4.21
N GLU A 48 1.59 -14.88 -4.08
CA GLU A 48 2.23 -15.22 -2.80
C GLU A 48 3.04 -14.06 -2.19
N ASP A 49 3.37 -13.03 -2.97
CA ASP A 49 3.98 -11.77 -2.52
C ASP A 49 2.92 -10.74 -2.06
N GLU A 50 1.64 -11.07 -2.22
CA GLU A 50 0.51 -10.26 -1.76
C GLU A 50 0.16 -10.66 -0.31
N GLU A 51 0.61 -9.89 0.68
CA GLU A 51 0.08 -10.06 2.03
C GLU A 51 -1.40 -9.66 2.06
N THR A 52 -2.26 -10.54 2.58
CA THR A 52 -3.67 -10.24 2.80
C THR A 52 -3.78 -9.06 3.76
N HIS A 53 -4.31 -7.94 3.28
CA HIS A 53 -4.75 -6.84 4.12
C HIS A 53 -5.83 -7.35 5.10
N ALA A 54 -5.68 -7.00 6.38
CA ALA A 54 -6.67 -7.24 7.43
C ALA A 54 -7.92 -6.37 7.27
#